data_AF-A0A1D2MVP9-F1
#
_entry.id   AF-A0A1D2MVP9-F1
#
_cell.length_a   1.000
_cell.length_b   1.000
_cell.length_c   1.000
_cell.angle_alpha   90.00
_cell.angle_beta   90.00
_cell.angle_gamma   90.00
#
_symmetry.space_group_name_H-M   'P 1'
#
loop_
_entity.id
_entity.type
_entity.pdbx_description
1 polymer ?
#
loop_
_entity_poly.entity_id
_entity_poly.type
_entity_poly.pdbx_seq_one_letter_code
_entity_poly.pdbx_strand_id
1 'polypeptide(L)'
;MCGGRLEIIPCSRVGHVFRKRRPYGSLSGVDTTMRNSIRVAEVWMDEYKEKYYKTHYEAKGMKFGDISARVQLRERLHCKSFKWYLENIYPEMLKDEKGGGALYERNPRLPRNYIEKFLLRLSHTNYCVESAKEVNQQHTGLILGKCANFNKKKQRWSETERHELVLAELLCLDAMTDVPKLKSVTK
;
A
#
# COMPACT_ATOMS: atom_id res chain seq x y z
N MET A 1 0.35 25.61 -5.03
CA MET A 1 1.42 26.45 -4.44
C MET A 1 1.68 27.74 -5.23
N CYS A 2 1.71 27.73 -6.57
CA CYS A 2 2.03 28.92 -7.38
C CYS A 2 0.83 29.48 -8.17
N GLY A 3 -0.39 29.37 -7.63
CA GLY A 3 -1.61 29.94 -8.25
C GLY A 3 -2.39 29.05 -9.22
N GLY A 4 -1.85 27.90 -9.65
CA GLY A 4 -2.59 26.92 -10.47
C GLY A 4 -3.54 26.02 -9.67
N ARG A 5 -4.44 25.33 -10.38
CA ARG A 5 -5.37 24.30 -9.87
C ARG A 5 -5.16 22.97 -10.58
N LEU A 6 -5.43 21.86 -9.88
CA LEU A 6 -5.35 20.50 -10.39
C LEU A 6 -6.72 19.84 -10.27
N GLU A 7 -7.28 19.37 -11.38
CA GLU A 7 -8.64 18.82 -11.43
C GLU A 7 -8.65 17.46 -12.15
N ILE A 8 -9.46 16.54 -11.64
CA ILE A 8 -9.79 15.28 -12.32
C ILE A 8 -11.18 15.46 -12.90
N ILE A 9 -11.30 15.43 -14.24
CA ILE A 9 -12.57 15.65 -14.95
C ILE A 9 -13.25 14.31 -15.25
N PRO A 10 -14.34 13.93 -14.55
CA PRO A 10 -14.92 12.58 -14.67
C PRO A 10 -15.50 12.24 -16.05
N CYS A 11 -15.86 13.29 -16.81
CA CYS A 11 -16.41 13.17 -18.16
C CYS A 11 -15.33 12.92 -19.23
N SER A 12 -14.06 13.22 -18.95
CA SER A 12 -12.94 12.96 -19.86
C SER A 12 -12.25 11.67 -19.45
N ARG A 13 -12.34 10.63 -20.27
CA ARG A 13 -11.89 9.28 -19.92
C ARG A 13 -10.81 8.80 -20.88
N VAL A 14 -9.67 8.41 -20.32
CA VAL A 14 -8.55 7.78 -21.04
C VAL A 14 -8.19 6.48 -20.33
N GLY A 15 -8.15 5.37 -21.07
CA GLY A 15 -7.71 4.09 -20.54
C GLY A 15 -6.19 4.04 -20.40
N HIS A 16 -5.68 3.63 -19.24
CA HIS A 16 -4.25 3.39 -19.01
C HIS A 16 -4.00 1.91 -18.73
N VAL A 17 -3.07 1.30 -19.48
CA VAL A 17 -2.63 -0.09 -19.24
C VAL A 17 -1.54 -0.09 -18.17
N PHE A 18 -1.90 -0.48 -16.95
CA PHE A 18 -0.94 -0.60 -15.86
C PHE A 18 0.02 -1.77 -16.08
N ARG A 19 1.33 -1.48 -16.03
CA ARG A 19 2.39 -2.48 -16.19
C ARG A 19 2.73 -3.12 -14.84
N LYS A 20 2.94 -4.43 -14.81
CA LYS A 20 3.39 -5.15 -13.60
C LYS A 20 4.85 -4.83 -13.22
N ARG A 21 5.70 -4.54 -14.22
CA ARG A 21 7.13 -4.23 -14.05
C ARG A 21 7.55 -3.19 -15.09
N ARG A 22 8.59 -2.41 -14.78
CA ARG A 22 9.19 -1.49 -15.74
C ARG A 22 9.98 -2.31 -16.78
N PRO A 23 9.69 -2.17 -18.09
CA PRO A 23 10.40 -2.92 -19.12
C PRO A 23 11.81 -2.37 -19.41
N TYR A 24 12.14 -1.20 -18.88
CA TYR A 24 13.44 -0.55 -19.03
C TYR A 24 14.08 -0.34 -17.66
N GLY A 25 15.38 -0.60 -17.56
CA GLY A 25 16.21 -0.29 -16.39
C GLY A 25 16.83 1.10 -16.46
N SER A 26 17.38 1.55 -15.34
CA SER A 26 18.28 2.71 -15.32
C SER A 26 19.61 2.31 -15.97
N LEU A 27 20.00 2.98 -17.06
CA LEU A 27 21.21 2.69 -17.82
C LEU A 27 22.51 2.80 -16.98
N SER A 28 22.47 3.50 -15.85
CA SER A 28 23.64 3.82 -15.03
C SER A 28 23.67 3.13 -13.67
N GLY A 29 22.71 2.24 -13.36
CA GLY A 29 22.58 1.64 -12.02
C GLY A 29 22.19 2.63 -10.92
N VAL A 30 22.02 3.91 -11.25
CA VAL A 30 21.55 4.96 -10.33
C VAL A 30 20.05 4.82 -10.12
N ASP A 31 19.61 4.87 -8.86
CA ASP A 31 18.20 4.98 -8.54
C ASP A 31 17.67 6.37 -8.93
N THR A 32 17.26 6.48 -10.19
CA THR A 32 16.69 7.71 -10.75
C THR A 32 15.40 8.10 -10.05
N THR A 33 14.65 7.13 -9.52
CA THR A 33 13.38 7.42 -8.83
C THR A 33 13.66 8.13 -7.53
N MET A 34 14.55 7.56 -6.71
CA MET A 34 14.97 8.17 -5.44
C MET A 34 15.59 9.55 -5.67
N ARG A 35 16.50 9.67 -6.63
CA ARG A 35 17.12 10.95 -7.01
C ARG A 35 16.06 12.01 -7.33
N ASN A 36 15.06 11.66 -8.14
CA ASN A 36 14.02 12.61 -8.56
C ASN A 36 13.11 13.00 -7.38
N SER A 37 12.75 12.05 -6.52
CA SER A 37 11.96 12.30 -5.32
C SER A 37 12.67 13.26 -4.36
N ILE A 38 13.97 13.09 -4.13
CA ILE A 38 14.79 14.02 -3.33
C ILE A 38 14.74 15.43 -3.90
N ARG A 39 14.92 15.58 -5.23
CA ARG A 39 14.87 16.90 -5.88
C ARG A 39 13.52 17.60 -5.70
N VAL A 40 12.43 16.84 -5.71
CA VAL A 40 11.09 17.39 -5.45
C VAL A 40 10.98 17.81 -3.98
N ALA A 41 11.41 16.95 -3.05
CA ALA A 41 11.36 17.24 -1.62
C ALA A 41 12.16 18.50 -1.26
N GLU A 42 13.39 18.62 -1.76
CA GLU A 42 14.26 19.77 -1.51
C GLU A 42 13.69 21.08 -2.05
N VAL A 43 13.01 21.04 -3.20
CA VAL A 43 12.48 22.27 -3.84
C VAL A 43 11.12 22.66 -3.29
N TRP A 44 10.26 21.71 -2.92
CA TRP A 44 8.82 21.97 -2.71
C TRP A 44 8.30 21.62 -1.32
N MET A 45 8.96 20.77 -0.54
CA MET A 45 8.39 20.26 0.72
C MET A 45 8.82 21.05 1.97
N ASP A 46 9.66 22.08 1.83
CA ASP A 46 10.15 22.90 2.95
C ASP A 46 10.66 22.02 4.12
N GLU A 47 10.28 22.32 5.36
CA GLU A 47 10.61 21.54 6.55
C GLU A 47 10.02 20.12 6.55
N TYR A 48 8.98 19.87 5.75
CA TYR A 48 8.32 18.55 5.68
C TYR A 48 9.15 17.52 4.92
N LYS A 49 10.22 17.93 4.21
CA LYS A 49 11.20 16.99 3.62
C LYS A 49 11.84 16.07 4.66
N GLU A 50 11.92 16.49 5.92
CA GLU A 50 12.40 15.64 7.01
C GLU A 50 11.54 14.39 7.21
N LYS A 51 10.22 14.46 6.93
CA LYS A 51 9.34 13.28 6.97
C LYS A 51 9.68 12.30 5.84
N TYR A 52 10.02 12.82 4.67
CA TYR A 52 10.49 12.01 3.55
C TYR A 52 11.80 11.28 3.90
N TYR A 53 12.78 11.98 4.48
CA TYR A 53 14.05 11.37 4.90
C TYR A 53 13.92 10.40 6.08
N LYS A 54 12.96 10.59 6.97
CA LYS A 54 12.65 9.62 8.04
C LYS A 54 12.09 8.30 7.50
N THR A 55 11.32 8.37 6.42
CA THR A 55 10.69 7.19 5.80
C THR A 55 11.60 6.49 4.79
N HIS A 56 12.52 7.24 4.16
CA HIS A 56 13.49 6.76 3.18
C HIS A 56 14.90 7.11 3.64
N TYR A 57 15.42 6.39 4.63
CA TYR A 57 16.72 6.69 5.24
C TYR A 57 17.87 6.62 4.22
N GLU A 58 17.74 5.76 3.21
CA GLU A 58 18.67 5.59 2.10
C GLU A 58 18.78 6.82 1.18
N ALA A 59 17.78 7.71 1.22
CA ALA A 59 17.84 8.99 0.52
C ALA A 59 18.80 9.98 1.19
N LYS A 60 19.08 9.80 2.48
CA LYS A 60 19.93 10.71 3.25
C LYS A 60 21.37 10.62 2.77
N GLY A 61 21.92 11.74 2.32
CA GLY A 61 23.28 11.81 1.78
C GLY A 61 23.43 11.38 0.32
N MET A 62 22.33 11.01 -0.37
CA MET A 62 22.36 10.72 -1.80
C MET A 62 22.55 12.01 -2.61
N LYS A 63 23.45 11.97 -3.60
CA LYS A 63 23.67 13.12 -4.50
C LYS A 63 22.48 13.28 -5.45
N PHE A 64 21.78 14.41 -5.35
CA PHE A 64 20.63 14.73 -6.20
C PHE A 64 20.91 15.73 -7.33
N GLY A 65 22.12 16.30 -7.36
CA GLY A 65 22.59 17.28 -8.34
C GLY A 65 22.00 18.67 -8.12
N ASP A 66 22.33 19.62 -9.00
CA ASP A 66 21.93 21.02 -8.86
C ASP A 66 20.42 21.23 -8.99
N ILE A 67 19.85 22.01 -8.07
CA ILE A 67 18.43 22.41 -8.03
C ILE A 67 18.24 23.93 -8.03
N SER A 68 19.31 24.72 -8.13
CA SER A 68 19.29 26.19 -7.98
C SER A 68 18.26 26.86 -8.90
N ALA A 69 18.21 26.45 -10.17
CA ALA A 69 17.23 26.98 -11.12
C ALA A 69 15.76 26.73 -10.71
N ARG A 70 15.49 25.64 -9.98
CA ARG A 70 14.12 25.31 -9.51
C ARG A 70 13.76 26.09 -8.25
N VAL A 71 14.72 26.30 -7.35
CA VAL A 71 14.55 27.16 -6.17
C VAL A 71 14.28 28.60 -6.62
N GLN A 72 15.11 29.15 -7.51
CA GLN A 72 14.91 30.50 -8.07
C GLN A 72 13.57 30.64 -8.82
N LEU A 73 13.10 29.58 -9.50
CA LEU A 73 11.79 29.60 -10.14
C LEU A 73 10.67 29.73 -9.10
N ARG A 74 10.75 28.97 -8.00
CA ARG A 74 9.77 29.00 -6.93
C ARG A 74 9.69 30.39 -6.27
N GLU A 75 10.85 31.01 -6.07
CA GLU A 75 10.98 32.38 -5.54
C GLU A 75 10.38 33.42 -6.50
N ARG A 76 10.77 33.39 -7.78
CA ARG A 76 10.26 34.33 -8.80
C ARG A 76 8.75 34.27 -8.99
N LEU A 77 8.15 33.09 -8.83
CA LEU A 77 6.70 32.91 -8.93
C LEU A 77 5.96 33.22 -7.62
N HIS A 78 6.67 33.64 -6.57
CA HIS A 78 6.12 33.91 -5.24
C HIS A 78 5.21 32.77 -4.73
N CYS A 79 5.66 31.53 -4.95
CA CYS A 79 4.88 30.35 -4.57
C CYS A 79 4.69 30.29 -3.06
N LYS A 80 3.50 29.84 -2.63
CA LYS A 80 3.17 29.59 -1.22
C LYS A 80 4.04 28.47 -0.63
N SER A 81 4.13 28.42 0.69
CA SER A 81 4.81 27.35 1.44
C SER A 81 4.10 26.00 1.31
N PHE A 82 4.81 24.92 1.60
CA PHE A 82 4.24 23.58 1.65
C PHE A 82 3.25 23.44 2.80
N LYS A 83 3.52 24.11 3.94
CA LYS A 83 2.56 24.24 5.04
C LYS A 83 1.22 24.79 4.54
N TRP A 84 1.24 25.90 3.79
CA TRP A 84 0.01 26.47 3.20
C TRP A 84 -0.70 25.45 2.29
N TYR A 85 0.04 24.69 1.50
CA TYR A 85 -0.54 23.63 0.65
C TYR A 85 -1.26 22.57 1.48
N LEU A 86 -0.64 22.08 2.55
CA LEU A 86 -1.26 21.09 3.42
C LEU A 86 -2.49 21.66 4.15
N GLU A 87 -2.45 22.92 4.58
CA GLU A 87 -3.58 23.53 5.31
C GLU A 87 -4.76 23.91 4.41
N ASN A 88 -4.51 24.26 3.14
CA ASN A 88 -5.53 24.84 2.25
C ASN A 88 -5.95 23.92 1.10
N ILE A 89 -5.05 23.04 0.62
CA ILE A 89 -5.29 22.19 -0.56
C ILE A 89 -5.46 20.73 -0.17
N TYR A 90 -4.68 20.22 0.79
CA TYR A 90 -4.75 18.82 1.19
C TYR A 90 -4.81 18.61 2.74
N PRO A 91 -5.79 19.23 3.43
CA PRO A 91 -5.88 19.23 4.91
C PRO A 91 -6.17 17.87 5.52
N GLU A 92 -6.81 16.95 4.79
CA GLU A 92 -7.03 15.58 5.24
C GLU A 92 -5.72 14.83 5.48
N MET A 93 -4.63 15.17 4.78
CA MET A 93 -3.31 14.58 5.04
C MET A 93 -2.78 14.92 6.45
N LEU A 94 -3.14 16.10 6.99
CA LEU A 94 -2.74 16.51 8.34
C LEU A 94 -3.59 15.86 9.43
N LYS A 95 -4.86 15.54 9.13
CA LYS A 95 -5.77 14.91 10.11
C LYS A 95 -5.31 13.50 10.47
N ASP A 96 -4.71 12.81 9.52
CA ASP A 96 -4.12 11.49 9.74
C ASP A 96 -2.88 11.53 10.67
N GLU A 97 -2.24 12.70 10.89
CA GLU A 97 -1.05 12.80 11.74
C GLU A 97 -1.32 12.81 13.25
N LYS A 98 -2.55 13.14 13.69
CA LYS A 98 -2.93 12.98 15.11
C LYS A 98 -3.16 11.52 15.50
N GLY A 99 -3.04 10.61 14.54
CA GLY A 99 -3.04 9.16 14.71
C GLY A 99 -1.73 8.53 14.22
N GLY A 100 -0.57 9.07 14.59
CA GLY A 100 0.72 8.47 14.25
C GLY A 100 1.12 8.74 12.80
N GLY A 101 2.36 9.16 12.60
CA GLY A 101 2.86 9.56 11.28
C GLY A 101 2.56 8.51 10.22
N ALA A 102 2.06 8.99 9.07
CA ALA A 102 1.98 8.19 7.87
C ALA A 102 3.40 7.80 7.41
N LEU A 103 3.98 6.79 8.06
CA LEU A 103 4.50 5.68 7.29
C LEU A 103 3.39 5.35 6.30
N TYR A 104 3.75 5.19 5.03
CA TYR A 104 2.94 4.40 4.12
C TYR A 104 2.97 2.96 4.67
N GLU A 105 2.34 2.73 5.83
CA GLU A 105 1.98 1.41 6.31
C GLU A 105 1.19 0.82 5.16
N ARG A 106 1.70 -0.27 4.62
CA ARG A 106 1.04 -1.08 3.61
C ARG A 106 -0.35 -1.47 4.11
N ASN A 107 -1.34 -0.60 3.91
CA ASN A 107 -2.64 -0.66 4.54
C ASN A 107 -2.52 -0.82 6.08
N PRO A 108 -2.94 0.15 6.90
CA PRO A 108 -3.54 -0.28 8.15
C PRO A 108 -4.75 -1.11 7.70
N ARG A 109 -4.58 -2.43 7.66
CA ARG A 109 -5.71 -3.35 7.72
C ARG A 109 -6.48 -2.80 8.91
N LEU A 110 -7.65 -2.21 8.69
CA LEU A 110 -8.60 -1.95 9.76
C LEU A 110 -8.51 -3.18 10.67
N PRO A 111 -8.14 -3.02 11.96
CA PRO A 111 -7.93 -4.17 12.82
C PRO A 111 -9.20 -5.00 12.73
N ARG A 112 -9.07 -6.21 12.14
CA ARG A 112 -10.22 -7.07 11.98
C ARG A 112 -10.52 -7.60 13.36
N ASN A 113 -11.72 -7.32 13.84
CA ASN A 113 -12.22 -7.95 15.05
C ASN A 113 -12.53 -9.39 14.70
N TYR A 114 -11.64 -10.30 15.12
CA TYR A 114 -11.82 -11.73 14.97
C TYR A 114 -12.71 -12.24 16.10
N ILE A 115 -13.77 -12.95 15.74
CA ILE A 115 -14.69 -13.57 16.70
C ILE A 115 -14.08 -14.88 17.20
N GLU A 116 -13.69 -15.76 16.28
CA GLU A 116 -13.25 -17.12 16.60
C GLU A 116 -12.18 -17.63 15.62
N LYS A 117 -11.43 -18.64 16.06
CA LYS A 117 -10.46 -19.40 15.25
C LYS A 117 -10.82 -20.88 15.25
N PHE A 118 -10.86 -21.49 14.07
CA PHE A 118 -11.30 -22.87 13.90
C PHE A 118 -10.61 -23.57 12.72
N LEU A 119 -10.86 -24.88 12.62
CA LEU A 119 -10.49 -25.70 11.47
C LEU A 119 -11.78 -26.07 10.73
N LEU A 120 -11.78 -25.94 9.41
CA LEU A 120 -12.91 -26.38 8.59
C LEU A 120 -12.74 -27.85 8.23
N ARG A 121 -13.43 -28.73 8.96
CA ARG A 121 -13.35 -30.19 8.80
C ARG A 121 -14.47 -30.70 7.89
N LEU A 122 -14.12 -31.58 6.95
CA LEU A 122 -15.10 -32.31 6.15
C LEU A 122 -15.79 -33.38 7.01
N SER A 123 -17.13 -33.37 7.03
CA SER A 123 -17.94 -34.22 7.89
C SER A 123 -17.56 -35.71 7.77
N HIS A 124 -17.53 -36.41 8.91
CA HIS A 124 -17.16 -37.82 9.03
C HIS A 124 -15.77 -38.22 8.50
N THR A 125 -14.87 -37.26 8.22
CA THR A 125 -13.50 -37.55 7.80
C THR A 125 -12.47 -36.92 8.74
N ASN A 126 -11.18 -37.22 8.58
CA ASN A 126 -10.08 -36.51 9.26
C ASN A 126 -9.41 -35.47 8.34
N TYR A 127 -10.13 -34.97 7.33
CA TYR A 127 -9.64 -33.97 6.40
C TYR A 127 -10.18 -32.58 6.72
N CYS A 128 -9.28 -31.60 6.63
CA CYS A 128 -9.55 -30.19 6.85
C CYS A 128 -9.22 -29.40 5.58
N VAL A 129 -9.98 -28.34 5.33
CA VAL A 129 -9.76 -27.41 4.23
C VAL A 129 -8.44 -26.67 4.47
N GLU A 130 -7.55 -26.72 3.47
CA GLU A 130 -6.26 -26.05 3.49
C GLU A 130 -5.95 -25.32 2.19
N SER A 131 -5.08 -24.30 2.27
CA SER A 131 -4.54 -23.66 1.07
C SER A 131 -3.66 -24.63 0.29
N ALA A 132 -3.88 -24.71 -1.03
CA ALA A 132 -3.05 -25.52 -1.94
C ALA A 132 -1.58 -25.08 -1.97
N LYS A 133 -1.30 -23.81 -1.64
CA LYS A 133 0.06 -23.27 -1.56
C LYS A 133 0.30 -22.54 -0.22
N GLU A 134 1.40 -21.80 -0.11
CA GLU A 134 1.69 -20.99 1.08
C GLU A 134 0.63 -19.90 1.33
N VAL A 135 0.41 -19.60 2.61
CA VAL A 135 -0.68 -18.71 3.08
C VAL A 135 -0.57 -17.25 2.61
N ASN A 136 0.57 -16.85 2.05
CA ASN A 136 0.81 -15.51 1.50
C ASN A 136 0.54 -15.43 -0.01
N GLN A 137 0.28 -16.55 -0.68
CA GLN A 137 0.05 -16.60 -2.12
C GLN A 137 -1.44 -16.39 -2.42
N GLN A 138 -1.76 -15.30 -3.11
CA GLN A 138 -3.13 -15.01 -3.55
C GLN A 138 -3.53 -15.85 -4.76
N HIS A 139 -4.84 -15.90 -5.03
CA HIS A 139 -5.47 -16.63 -6.13
C HIS A 139 -5.19 -18.15 -6.07
N THR A 140 -4.92 -18.66 -4.88
CA THR A 140 -4.72 -20.08 -4.63
C THR A 140 -6.07 -20.75 -4.35
N GLY A 141 -6.23 -21.97 -4.87
CA GLY A 141 -7.37 -22.81 -4.54
C GLY A 141 -7.23 -23.47 -3.17
N LEU A 142 -8.32 -24.09 -2.74
CA LEU A 142 -8.39 -24.87 -1.53
C LEU A 142 -8.33 -26.37 -1.85
N ILE A 143 -7.67 -27.13 -0.99
CA ILE A 143 -7.59 -28.59 -1.05
C ILE A 143 -7.96 -29.18 0.31
N LEU A 144 -8.18 -30.49 0.34
CA LEU A 144 -8.37 -31.24 1.58
C LEU A 144 -7.04 -31.86 2.01
N GLY A 145 -6.58 -31.52 3.21
CA GLY A 145 -5.40 -32.12 3.84
C GLY A 145 -5.76 -32.77 5.17
N LYS A 146 -4.94 -33.71 5.66
CA LYS A 146 -5.16 -34.27 7.02
C LYS A 146 -5.22 -33.13 8.04
N CYS A 147 -6.25 -33.14 8.89
CA CYS A 147 -6.43 -32.14 9.93
C CYS A 147 -5.20 -32.13 10.86
N ALA A 148 -4.62 -30.95 11.03
CA ALA A 148 -3.56 -30.68 11.98
C ALA A 148 -4.06 -29.74 13.06
N ASN A 149 -3.21 -29.45 14.06
CA ASN A 149 -3.51 -28.44 15.05
C ASN A 149 -3.41 -27.01 14.48
N PHE A 150 -3.76 -26.03 15.31
CA PHE A 150 -3.73 -24.61 14.96
C PHE A 150 -2.34 -24.06 14.58
N ASN A 151 -1.24 -24.80 14.75
CA ASN A 151 0.07 -24.34 14.31
C ASN A 151 0.21 -24.39 12.78
N LYS A 152 -0.56 -25.26 12.12
CA LYS A 152 -0.58 -25.34 10.65
C LYS A 152 -1.35 -24.15 10.07
N LYS A 153 -0.61 -23.08 9.76
CA LYS A 153 -1.17 -21.82 9.20
C LYS A 153 -2.10 -22.06 8.01
N LYS A 154 -1.78 -23.05 7.15
CA LYS A 154 -2.58 -23.40 5.96
C LYS A 154 -3.99 -23.91 6.26
N GLN A 155 -4.30 -24.30 7.50
CA GLN A 155 -5.60 -24.83 7.93
C GLN A 155 -6.28 -23.97 8.98
N ARG A 156 -5.63 -22.90 9.47
CA ARG A 156 -6.19 -22.06 10.54
C ARG A 156 -7.10 -21.00 9.93
N TRP A 157 -8.39 -21.14 10.15
CA TRP A 157 -9.40 -20.18 9.74
C TRP A 157 -9.81 -19.29 10.91
N SER A 158 -10.17 -18.06 10.62
CA SER A 158 -10.76 -17.12 11.56
C SER A 158 -12.00 -16.49 10.94
N GLU A 159 -13.03 -16.22 11.74
CA GLU A 159 -14.19 -15.43 11.31
C GLU A 159 -14.11 -14.01 11.88
N THR A 160 -14.50 -13.02 11.07
CA THR A 160 -14.57 -11.61 11.48
C THR A 160 -15.99 -11.20 11.84
N GLU A 161 -16.15 -10.07 12.53
CA GLU A 161 -17.47 -9.43 12.78
C GLU A 161 -18.30 -9.15 11.51
N ARG A 162 -17.66 -9.19 10.33
CA ARG A 162 -18.30 -9.00 9.03
C ARG A 162 -18.61 -10.33 8.32
N HIS A 163 -18.53 -11.45 9.05
CA HIS A 163 -18.70 -12.80 8.52
C HIS A 163 -17.71 -13.17 7.40
N GLU A 164 -16.50 -12.62 7.46
CA GLU A 164 -15.43 -12.99 6.54
C GLU A 164 -14.67 -14.20 7.07
N LEU A 165 -14.50 -15.24 6.24
CA LEU A 165 -13.61 -16.36 6.54
C LEU A 165 -12.19 -16.03 6.10
N VAL A 166 -11.28 -15.95 7.06
CA VAL A 166 -9.89 -15.50 6.85
C VAL A 166 -8.92 -16.62 7.18
N LEU A 167 -8.16 -17.07 6.18
CA LEU A 167 -7.09 -18.03 6.40
C LEU A 167 -5.86 -17.33 6.97
N ALA A 168 -5.38 -17.84 8.09
CA ALA A 168 -4.18 -17.40 8.82
C ALA A 168 -4.15 -15.89 9.09
N GLU A 169 -5.31 -15.23 9.18
CA GLU A 169 -5.42 -13.77 9.36
C GLU A 169 -4.75 -12.97 8.21
N LEU A 170 -4.61 -13.59 7.03
CA LEU A 170 -3.92 -13.02 5.87
C LEU A 170 -4.83 -12.85 4.66
N LEU A 171 -5.50 -13.92 4.23
CA LEU A 171 -6.29 -13.96 2.99
C LEU A 171 -7.73 -14.37 3.30
N CYS A 172 -8.70 -13.72 2.64
CA CYS A 172 -10.10 -14.09 2.73
C CYS A 172 -10.45 -15.19 1.72
N LEU A 173 -11.43 -16.00 2.08
CA LEU A 173 -12.14 -16.85 1.14
C LEU A 173 -12.96 -15.98 0.20
N ASP A 174 -12.69 -16.10 -1.09
CA ASP A 174 -13.43 -15.48 -2.18
C ASP A 174 -14.14 -16.57 -2.98
N ALA A 175 -15.47 -16.57 -2.93
CA ALA A 175 -16.34 -17.50 -3.63
C ALA A 175 -17.10 -16.83 -4.80
N MET A 176 -16.62 -15.68 -5.30
CA MET A 176 -17.26 -14.99 -6.44
C MET A 176 -17.13 -15.73 -7.78
N THR A 177 -16.34 -16.81 -7.85
CA THR A 177 -16.18 -17.65 -9.04
C THR A 177 -16.52 -19.10 -8.71
N ASP A 178 -16.82 -19.92 -9.73
CA ASP A 178 -17.18 -21.35 -9.59
C ASP A 178 -16.19 -22.18 -8.74
N VAL A 179 -14.94 -21.72 -8.65
CA VAL A 179 -13.91 -22.31 -7.78
C VAL A 179 -13.52 -21.29 -6.70
N PRO A 180 -13.72 -21.59 -5.40
CA PRO A 180 -13.30 -20.72 -4.31
C PRO A 180 -11.79 -20.50 -4.30
N LYS A 181 -11.36 -19.26 -4.07
CA LYS A 181 -9.95 -18.86 -4.05
C LYS A 181 -9.63 -18.01 -2.83
N LEU A 182 -8.36 -17.95 -2.47
CA LEU A 182 -7.88 -17.05 -1.43
C LEU A 182 -7.43 -15.72 -2.03
N LYS A 183 -7.98 -14.60 -1.57
CA LYS A 183 -7.56 -13.27 -2.01
C LYS A 183 -7.31 -12.34 -0.82
N SER A 184 -6.46 -11.35 -1.04
CA SER A 184 -6.43 -10.21 -0.12
C SER A 184 -7.74 -9.44 -0.28
N VAL A 185 -8.22 -8.83 0.79
CA VAL A 185 -9.34 -7.90 0.69
C VAL A 185 -8.87 -6.70 -0.12
N THR A 186 -9.18 -6.74 -1.41
CA THR A 186 -9.20 -5.57 -2.26
C THR A 186 -10.32 -4.67 -1.75
N LYS A 187 -10.00 -3.40 -1.54
CA LYS A 187 -10.99 -2.32 -1.54
C LYS A 187 -11.79 -2.35 -2.84
#